data_AF-A0A2T2V4J6-F1
#
_entry.id   AF-A0A2T2V4J6-F1
#
_cell.length_a   1.000
_cell.length_b   1.000
_cell.length_c   1.000
_cell.angle_alpha   90.00
_cell.angle_beta   90.00
_cell.angle_gamma   90.00
#
_symmetry.space_group_name_H-M   'P 1'
#
loop_
_entity.id
_entity.type
_entity.pdbx_description
1 polymer ?
#
loop_
_entity_poly.entity_id
_entity_poly.type
_entity_poly.pdbx_seq_one_letter_code
_entity_poly.pdbx_strand_id
1 'polypeptide(L)'
;MRTLPSYLAAFLVAALAAAPLHAQTTSDGDAGAADGYGNAVAVDGETVFVGEANNTYNPGAVYLYRREGSEWTRTGKLDAGDAGPNDGFGAALAARDGRLLASASSDDGGAYLFEDTGSGYEQIANLMPEGNVEGEGFGSGGVAMGGDWIAVGAPEADADGTGGAGAVYVFRNTGGNNWTQAARLTGSAADSSAAFGGAIDYRGGAARARRSGRRGVPLHAPGRYVDGGGHDEGPRRRLLGRLRSDRLRHVGEPARRARLHRGPLPG
;
A
#
# COMPACT_ATOMS: atom_id res chain seq x y z
N MET A 1 -22.50 -15.95 -83.59
CA MET A 1 -21.85 -15.19 -82.50
C MET A 1 -22.84 -14.94 -81.37
N ARG A 2 -22.86 -15.79 -80.34
CA ARG A 2 -23.41 -15.50 -79.01
C ARG A 2 -22.56 -16.26 -78.01
N THR A 3 -21.87 -15.51 -77.16
CA THR A 3 -20.85 -15.95 -76.21
C THR A 3 -21.50 -16.58 -74.98
N LEU A 4 -21.00 -17.74 -74.55
CA LEU A 4 -21.29 -18.32 -73.23
C LEU A 4 -20.56 -17.49 -72.15
N PRO A 5 -21.22 -17.06 -71.06
CA PRO A 5 -20.50 -16.52 -69.92
C PRO A 5 -20.01 -17.67 -69.03
N SER A 6 -18.69 -17.76 -68.91
CA SER A 6 -17.96 -18.54 -67.93
C SER A 6 -18.27 -18.05 -66.51
N TYR A 7 -18.86 -18.87 -65.66
CA TYR A 7 -18.89 -18.64 -64.22
C TYR A 7 -17.73 -19.38 -63.58
N LEU A 8 -16.59 -18.69 -63.46
CA LEU A 8 -15.49 -19.13 -62.61
C LEU A 8 -15.80 -18.69 -61.17
N ALA A 9 -15.69 -19.63 -60.24
CA ALA A 9 -15.96 -19.46 -58.83
C ALA A 9 -14.98 -18.52 -58.12
N ALA A 10 -15.47 -17.79 -57.12
CA ALA A 10 -14.65 -17.27 -56.03
C ALA A 10 -15.47 -17.32 -54.73
N PHE A 11 -15.41 -18.43 -54.01
CA PHE A 11 -15.77 -18.45 -52.59
C PHE A 11 -14.64 -17.75 -51.84
N LEU A 12 -14.90 -16.54 -51.36
CA LEU A 12 -14.01 -15.85 -50.43
C LEU A 12 -14.22 -16.48 -49.05
N VAL A 13 -13.38 -17.44 -48.66
CA VAL A 13 -13.31 -17.88 -47.27
C VAL A 13 -12.49 -16.83 -46.51
N ALA A 14 -13.17 -15.93 -45.81
CA ALA A 14 -12.52 -15.08 -44.82
C ALA A 14 -12.16 -15.95 -43.61
N ALA A 15 -10.96 -16.51 -43.61
CA ALA A 15 -10.38 -17.09 -42.41
C ALA A 15 -9.98 -15.94 -41.48
N LEU A 16 -10.88 -15.60 -40.55
CA LEU A 16 -10.53 -14.77 -39.41
C LEU A 16 -9.63 -15.62 -38.49
N ALA A 17 -8.32 -15.58 -38.73
CA ALA A 17 -7.36 -16.17 -37.82
C ALA A 17 -7.41 -15.37 -36.51
N ALA A 18 -8.13 -15.88 -35.52
CA ALA A 18 -7.91 -15.48 -34.14
C ALA A 18 -6.49 -15.93 -33.79
N ALA A 19 -5.53 -15.01 -33.85
CA ALA A 19 -4.21 -15.26 -33.30
C ALA A 19 -4.40 -15.64 -31.82
N PRO A 20 -3.82 -16.76 -31.35
CA PRO A 20 -3.89 -17.12 -29.95
C PRO A 20 -3.30 -15.98 -29.12
N LEU A 21 -4.09 -15.42 -28.19
CA LEU A 21 -3.55 -14.63 -27.09
C LEU A 21 -2.80 -15.61 -26.18
N HIS A 22 -1.51 -15.80 -26.41
CA HIS A 22 -0.66 -16.41 -25.38
C HIS A 22 -0.42 -15.34 -24.31
N ALA A 23 -0.96 -15.56 -23.11
CA ALA A 23 -0.51 -14.83 -21.93
C ALA A 23 0.92 -15.29 -21.66
N GLN A 24 1.90 -14.40 -21.81
CA GLN A 24 3.30 -14.72 -21.55
C GLN A 24 3.48 -15.05 -20.05
N THR A 25 3.80 -16.31 -19.74
CA THR A 25 3.87 -16.80 -18.37
C THR A 25 5.24 -16.64 -17.73
N THR A 26 6.29 -16.34 -18.51
CA THR A 26 7.66 -16.09 -18.03
C THR A 26 8.37 -15.06 -18.91
N SER A 27 9.43 -14.42 -18.40
CA SER A 27 10.17 -13.38 -19.14
C SER A 27 10.75 -13.89 -20.47
N ASP A 28 11.13 -15.17 -20.55
CA ASP A 28 11.70 -15.81 -21.77
C ASP A 28 10.79 -16.91 -22.39
N GLY A 29 9.57 -17.11 -21.88
CA GLY A 29 8.59 -18.05 -22.42
C GLY A 29 8.74 -19.53 -22.00
N ASP A 30 9.76 -19.88 -21.21
CA ASP A 30 9.93 -21.21 -20.63
C ASP A 30 9.38 -21.26 -19.19
N ALA A 31 8.46 -22.19 -18.91
CA ALA A 31 7.68 -22.25 -17.66
C ALA A 31 8.43 -22.90 -16.47
N GLY A 32 9.68 -23.34 -16.67
CA GLY A 32 10.39 -24.21 -15.72
C GLY A 32 11.12 -23.53 -14.55
N ALA A 33 11.25 -22.20 -14.51
CA ALA A 33 12.19 -21.56 -13.56
C ALA A 33 11.78 -20.19 -12.99
N ALA A 34 10.65 -19.60 -13.39
CA ALA A 34 10.27 -18.26 -12.95
C ALA A 34 9.20 -18.31 -11.85
N ASP A 35 9.61 -18.75 -10.64
CA ASP A 35 8.79 -18.50 -9.46
C ASP A 35 8.61 -16.97 -9.36
N GLY A 36 7.39 -16.45 -9.48
CA GLY A 36 7.12 -15.01 -9.24
C GLY A 36 7.11 -14.06 -10.45
N TYR A 37 7.39 -14.49 -11.69
CA TYR A 37 7.09 -13.62 -12.86
C TYR A 37 5.58 -13.34 -12.94
N GLY A 38 5.20 -12.09 -13.12
CA GLY A 38 3.80 -11.67 -13.16
C GLY A 38 3.14 -11.54 -11.79
N ASN A 39 3.92 -11.54 -10.68
CA ASN A 39 3.37 -11.31 -9.33
C ASN A 39 2.70 -9.94 -9.19
N ALA A 40 3.21 -8.95 -9.93
CA ALA A 40 2.70 -7.59 -9.98
C ALA A 40 2.68 -7.07 -11.41
N VAL A 41 1.66 -6.29 -11.73
CA VAL A 41 1.52 -5.62 -13.03
C VAL A 41 1.08 -4.18 -12.80
N ALA A 42 1.74 -3.24 -13.48
CA ALA A 42 1.32 -1.84 -13.55
C ALA A 42 1.32 -1.38 -15.01
N VAL A 43 0.52 -0.35 -15.31
CA VAL A 43 0.39 0.19 -16.67
C VAL A 43 0.42 1.71 -16.59
N ASP A 44 1.25 2.33 -17.43
CA ASP A 44 1.25 3.77 -17.66
C ASP A 44 1.38 4.06 -19.16
N GLY A 45 0.37 4.73 -19.70
CA GLY A 45 0.23 4.92 -21.15
C GLY A 45 0.27 3.59 -21.92
N GLU A 46 1.27 3.45 -22.79
CA GLU A 46 1.49 2.26 -23.63
C GLU A 46 2.53 1.28 -23.06
N THR A 47 3.04 1.55 -21.86
CA THR A 47 4.04 0.70 -21.21
C THR A 47 3.37 -0.17 -20.14
N VAL A 48 3.62 -1.47 -20.20
CA VAL A 48 3.22 -2.46 -19.19
C VAL A 48 4.47 -2.89 -18.44
N PHE A 49 4.39 -2.84 -17.11
CA PHE A 49 5.43 -3.27 -16.20
C PHE A 49 5.02 -4.59 -15.55
N VAL A 50 5.92 -5.57 -15.53
CA VAL A 50 5.67 -6.89 -14.97
C VAL A 50 6.78 -7.24 -13.98
N GLY A 51 6.41 -7.49 -12.73
CA GLY A 51 7.35 -7.88 -11.68
C GLY A 51 7.78 -9.35 -11.78
N GLU A 52 8.97 -9.64 -11.27
CA GLU A 52 9.49 -10.98 -11.01
C GLU A 52 10.24 -10.95 -9.67
N ALA A 53 9.49 -11.01 -8.57
CA ALA A 53 10.05 -10.81 -7.23
C ALA A 53 10.78 -12.04 -6.66
N ASN A 54 10.43 -13.28 -7.07
CA ASN A 54 10.85 -14.47 -6.33
C ASN A 54 12.01 -15.20 -6.99
N ASN A 55 13.22 -15.11 -6.42
CA ASN A 55 14.24 -16.12 -6.68
C ASN A 55 15.30 -16.14 -5.56
N THR A 56 15.62 -17.33 -5.04
CA THR A 56 16.70 -17.57 -4.07
C THR A 56 18.05 -16.96 -4.48
N TYR A 57 18.25 -16.79 -5.79
CA TYR A 57 19.51 -16.37 -6.40
C TYR A 57 19.47 -15.00 -7.08
N ASN A 58 18.31 -14.33 -7.13
CA ASN A 58 18.14 -13.05 -7.82
C ASN A 58 17.53 -12.01 -6.87
N PRO A 59 17.96 -10.74 -6.92
CA PRO A 59 17.27 -9.64 -6.25
C PRO A 59 15.81 -9.44 -6.66
N GLY A 60 15.40 -9.98 -7.80
CA GLY A 60 14.10 -9.70 -8.43
C GLY A 60 14.23 -8.66 -9.53
N ALA A 61 13.21 -8.53 -10.39
CA ALA A 61 13.25 -7.67 -11.56
C ALA A 61 11.89 -7.06 -11.91
N VAL A 62 11.90 -5.99 -12.71
CA VAL A 62 10.70 -5.49 -13.40
C VAL A 62 10.96 -5.41 -14.88
N TYR A 63 10.11 -6.05 -15.68
CA TYR A 63 10.20 -6.06 -17.13
C TYR A 63 9.23 -5.06 -17.74
N LEU A 64 9.68 -4.43 -18.83
CA LEU A 64 8.93 -3.43 -19.56
C LEU A 64 8.48 -4.02 -20.88
N TYR A 65 7.19 -3.88 -21.17
CA TYR A 65 6.58 -4.27 -22.43
C TYR A 65 5.93 -3.07 -23.08
N ARG A 66 6.14 -2.91 -24.38
CA ARG A 66 5.42 -1.94 -25.22
C ARG A 66 4.77 -2.66 -26.38
N ARG A 67 3.68 -2.07 -26.87
CA ARG A 67 2.94 -2.63 -27.99
C ARG A 67 3.50 -2.11 -29.31
N GLU A 68 3.97 -3.02 -30.15
CA GLU A 68 4.40 -2.74 -31.52
C GLU A 68 3.38 -3.38 -32.48
N GLY A 69 2.44 -2.57 -32.98
CA GLY A 69 1.33 -3.07 -33.80
C GLY A 69 0.37 -3.97 -33.01
N SER A 70 0.32 -5.26 -33.34
CA SER A 70 -0.50 -6.25 -32.62
C SER A 70 0.27 -7.04 -31.56
N GLU A 71 1.58 -6.86 -31.45
CA GLU A 71 2.45 -7.66 -30.59
C GLU A 71 2.94 -6.84 -29.39
N TRP A 72 3.14 -7.50 -28.25
CA TRP A 72 3.80 -6.93 -27.09
C TRP A 72 5.25 -7.39 -27.09
N THR A 73 6.17 -6.43 -27.10
CA THR A 73 7.61 -6.69 -27.13
C THR A 73 8.22 -6.27 -25.80
N ARG A 74 9.09 -7.10 -25.22
CA ARG A 74 9.89 -6.74 -24.05
C ARG A 74 10.94 -5.70 -24.45
N THR A 75 10.78 -4.45 -24.02
CA THR A 75 11.67 -3.34 -24.38
C THR A 75 12.73 -3.03 -23.32
N GLY A 76 12.62 -3.63 -22.13
CA GLY A 76 13.59 -3.39 -21.06
C GLY A 76 13.41 -4.28 -19.84
N LYS A 77 14.39 -4.20 -18.95
CA LYS A 77 14.43 -4.82 -17.64
C LYS A 77 15.02 -3.79 -16.67
N LEU A 78 14.40 -3.65 -15.50
CA LEU A 78 14.87 -2.84 -14.39
C LEU A 78 15.25 -3.75 -13.24
N ASP A 79 16.33 -3.37 -12.58
CA ASP A 79 16.85 -3.93 -11.35
C ASP A 79 16.96 -2.77 -10.34
N ALA A 80 16.85 -3.03 -9.04
CA ALA A 80 17.14 -2.01 -8.02
C ALA A 80 18.67 -1.85 -7.87
N GLY A 81 19.16 -0.61 -7.79
CA GLY A 81 20.59 -0.30 -7.88
C GLY A 81 21.47 -0.88 -6.76
N ASP A 82 20.88 -1.17 -5.61
CA ASP A 82 21.50 -1.72 -4.40
C ASP A 82 21.03 -3.15 -4.08
N ALA A 83 20.30 -3.80 -4.99
CA ALA A 83 19.61 -5.05 -4.70
C ALA A 83 20.56 -6.25 -4.56
N GLY A 84 20.40 -6.97 -3.46
CA GLY A 84 21.02 -8.26 -3.17
C GLY A 84 20.07 -9.45 -3.42
N PRO A 85 20.59 -10.69 -3.46
CA PRO A 85 19.75 -11.88 -3.62
C PRO A 85 18.64 -11.97 -2.57
N ASN A 86 17.43 -12.37 -2.97
CA ASN A 86 16.22 -12.43 -2.14
C ASN A 86 15.58 -11.09 -1.76
N ASP A 87 16.00 -9.98 -2.37
CA ASP A 87 15.43 -8.69 -2.00
C ASP A 87 13.96 -8.51 -2.42
N GLY A 88 13.48 -9.32 -3.37
CA GLY A 88 12.08 -9.28 -3.77
C GLY A 88 11.71 -8.08 -4.62
N PHE A 89 12.67 -7.47 -5.33
CA PHE A 89 12.41 -6.31 -6.18
C PHE A 89 11.34 -6.62 -7.22
N GLY A 90 10.33 -5.75 -7.30
CA GLY A 90 9.14 -5.96 -8.12
C GLY A 90 7.98 -6.65 -7.40
N ALA A 91 8.04 -6.78 -6.06
CA ALA A 91 6.98 -7.39 -5.24
C ALA A 91 5.62 -6.69 -5.41
N ALA A 92 5.61 -5.36 -5.48
CA ALA A 92 4.43 -4.57 -5.82
C ALA A 92 4.82 -3.41 -6.76
N LEU A 93 3.91 -3.06 -7.68
CA LEU A 93 4.13 -2.03 -8.69
C LEU A 93 3.00 -1.01 -8.70
N ALA A 94 3.34 0.26 -8.88
CA ALA A 94 2.43 1.32 -9.29
C ALA A 94 3.10 2.17 -10.37
N ALA A 95 2.37 2.55 -11.42
CA ALA A 95 2.92 3.36 -12.50
C ALA A 95 1.97 4.50 -12.84
N ARG A 96 2.52 5.70 -13.07
CA ARG A 96 1.76 6.90 -13.38
C ARG A 96 2.66 8.03 -13.87
N ASP A 97 2.18 8.78 -14.86
CA ASP A 97 2.75 10.08 -15.26
C ASP A 97 4.26 9.98 -15.59
N GLY A 98 4.66 8.92 -16.29
CA GLY A 98 6.04 8.64 -16.68
C GLY A 98 6.90 8.06 -15.55
N ARG A 99 6.31 7.67 -14.42
CA ARG A 99 7.04 7.10 -13.28
C ARG A 99 6.57 5.70 -12.94
N LEU A 100 7.50 4.90 -12.42
CA LEU A 100 7.25 3.57 -11.86
C LEU A 100 7.74 3.54 -10.42
N LEU A 101 6.86 3.15 -9.51
CA LEU A 101 7.19 2.76 -8.14
C LEU A 101 7.22 1.24 -8.06
N ALA A 102 8.34 0.68 -7.62
CA ALA A 102 8.52 -0.75 -7.41
C ALA A 102 9.02 -1.01 -5.98
N SER A 103 8.38 -1.92 -5.25
CA SER A 103 8.85 -2.32 -3.92
C SER A 103 9.77 -3.53 -3.96
N ALA A 104 10.55 -3.67 -2.88
CA ALA A 104 11.33 -4.84 -2.51
C ALA A 104 10.88 -5.27 -1.11
N SER A 105 10.72 -6.57 -0.89
CA SER A 105 10.09 -7.16 0.30
C SER A 105 11.09 -7.90 1.21
N SER A 106 12.35 -7.50 1.20
CA SER A 106 13.38 -8.05 2.10
C SER A 106 13.16 -7.65 3.56
N ASP A 107 13.97 -8.19 4.48
CA ASP A 107 13.90 -7.92 5.92
C ASP A 107 14.06 -6.42 6.27
N ASP A 108 14.86 -5.70 5.48
CA ASP A 108 15.02 -4.23 5.59
C ASP A 108 14.01 -3.46 4.72
N GLY A 109 13.40 -4.14 3.75
CA GLY A 109 12.42 -3.59 2.83
C GLY A 109 12.98 -2.53 1.88
N GLY A 110 12.19 -2.14 0.89
CA GLY A 110 12.57 -1.03 0.02
C GLY A 110 11.46 -0.59 -0.93
N ALA A 111 11.54 0.66 -1.38
CA ALA A 111 10.71 1.14 -2.47
C ALA A 111 11.49 2.10 -3.37
N TYR A 112 11.49 1.79 -4.66
CA TYR A 112 12.34 2.44 -5.65
C TYR A 112 11.46 3.17 -6.66
N LEU A 113 11.80 4.44 -6.90
CA LEU A 113 11.10 5.27 -7.86
C LEU A 113 11.96 5.42 -9.12
N PHE A 114 11.38 5.09 -10.26
CA PHE A 114 11.98 5.26 -11.57
C PHE A 114 11.21 6.30 -12.40
N GLU A 115 11.91 6.99 -13.29
CA GLU A 115 11.35 8.00 -14.19
C GLU A 115 11.74 7.71 -15.64
N ASP A 116 10.79 7.85 -16.56
CA ASP A 116 11.00 7.68 -18.00
C ASP A 116 11.82 8.85 -18.55
N THR A 117 13.01 8.53 -19.09
CA THR A 117 13.92 9.50 -19.70
C THR A 117 13.76 9.59 -21.22
N GLY A 118 12.80 8.87 -21.80
CA GLY A 118 12.60 8.72 -23.24
C GLY A 118 13.52 7.67 -23.88
N SER A 119 14.69 7.41 -23.29
CA SER A 119 15.59 6.30 -23.67
C SER A 119 15.43 5.05 -22.80
N GLY A 120 14.68 5.14 -21.70
CA GLY A 120 14.55 4.08 -20.71
C GLY A 120 13.97 4.63 -19.41
N TYR A 121 14.11 3.87 -18.33
CA TYR A 121 13.71 4.28 -16.99
C TYR A 121 14.96 4.38 -16.12
N GLU A 122 15.12 5.50 -15.42
CA GLU A 122 16.23 5.71 -14.48
C GLU A 122 15.71 5.76 -13.05
N GLN A 123 16.42 5.14 -12.11
CA GLN A 123 16.10 5.22 -10.69
C GLN A 123 16.38 6.65 -10.19
N ILE A 124 15.34 7.34 -9.72
CA ILE A 124 15.43 8.71 -9.20
C ILE A 124 15.34 8.80 -7.68
N ALA A 125 14.85 7.77 -7.00
CA ALA A 125 14.85 7.72 -5.53
C ALA A 125 14.87 6.27 -4.99
N ASN A 126 15.49 6.10 -3.83
CA ASN A 126 15.26 4.98 -2.91
C ASN A 126 14.52 5.54 -1.68
N LEU A 127 13.34 5.01 -1.38
CA LEU A 127 12.46 5.46 -0.31
C LEU A 127 12.62 4.52 0.88
N MET A 128 13.23 5.03 1.95
CA MET A 128 13.41 4.29 3.20
C MET A 128 12.66 5.00 4.33
N PRO A 129 12.00 4.25 5.23
CA PRO A 129 11.43 4.83 6.44
C PRO A 129 12.48 5.49 7.33
N GLU A 130 12.06 6.52 8.07
CA GLU A 130 12.87 7.10 9.14
C GLU A 130 12.88 6.18 10.38
N GLY A 131 14.07 5.89 10.91
CA GLY A 131 14.24 5.07 12.12
C GLY A 131 14.62 3.61 11.81
N ASN A 132 14.65 2.77 12.86
CA ASN A 132 14.82 1.33 12.68
C ASN A 132 13.43 0.69 12.49
N VAL A 133 13.22 0.11 11.31
CA VAL A 133 11.98 -0.57 10.90
C VAL A 133 12.23 -2.04 10.53
N GLU A 134 13.37 -2.59 10.96
CA GLU A 134 13.73 -3.99 10.77
C GLU A 134 12.57 -4.90 11.23
N GLY A 135 12.15 -5.80 10.34
CA GLY A 135 11.04 -6.72 10.60
C GLY A 135 9.63 -6.12 10.51
N GLU A 136 9.46 -4.85 10.14
CA GLU A 136 8.13 -4.26 9.91
C GLU A 136 7.55 -4.59 8.52
N GLY A 137 8.32 -5.24 7.65
CA GLY A 137 7.90 -5.64 6.30
C GLY A 137 7.66 -4.44 5.37
N PHE A 138 8.44 -3.37 5.50
CA PHE A 138 8.32 -2.22 4.59
C PHE A 138 8.48 -2.66 3.13
N GLY A 139 7.54 -2.28 2.26
CA GLY A 139 7.58 -2.68 0.85
C GLY A 139 7.01 -4.08 0.56
N SER A 140 6.67 -4.88 1.58
CA SER A 140 5.97 -6.17 1.39
C SER A 140 4.45 -6.01 1.20
N GLY A 141 3.91 -4.82 1.49
CA GLY A 141 2.51 -4.47 1.30
C GLY A 141 2.18 -3.86 -0.06
N GLY A 142 1.04 -3.16 -0.12
CA GLY A 142 0.65 -2.42 -1.32
C GLY A 142 1.47 -1.15 -1.50
N VAL A 143 1.57 -0.68 -2.75
CA VAL A 143 2.17 0.60 -3.11
C VAL A 143 1.19 1.44 -3.92
N ALA A 144 1.24 2.76 -3.73
CA ALA A 144 0.46 3.70 -4.54
C ALA A 144 1.20 5.01 -4.72
N MET A 145 0.97 5.67 -5.85
CA MET A 145 1.58 6.96 -6.16
C MET A 145 0.62 7.90 -6.88
N GLY A 146 0.82 9.20 -6.70
CA GLY A 146 0.12 10.23 -7.46
C GLY A 146 0.53 11.64 -7.06
N GLY A 147 0.76 12.49 -8.06
CA GLY A 147 1.32 13.83 -7.83
C GLY A 147 2.63 13.76 -7.06
N ASP A 148 2.73 14.53 -5.99
CA ASP A 148 3.91 14.58 -5.11
C ASP A 148 3.89 13.55 -3.99
N TRP A 149 3.01 12.54 -4.04
CA TRP A 149 2.79 11.62 -2.93
C TRP A 149 3.01 10.16 -3.33
N ILE A 150 3.68 9.43 -2.45
CA ILE A 150 3.88 7.99 -2.51
C ILE A 150 3.44 7.38 -1.18
N ALA A 151 2.80 6.22 -1.24
CA ALA A 151 2.45 5.42 -0.07
C ALA A 151 2.99 4.01 -0.24
N VAL A 152 3.63 3.49 0.79
CA VAL A 152 4.24 2.15 0.82
C VAL A 152 3.76 1.43 2.08
N GLY A 153 3.24 0.21 1.90
CA GLY A 153 2.75 -0.62 2.99
C GLY A 153 3.86 -1.35 3.74
N ALA A 154 3.65 -1.51 5.04
CA ALA A 154 4.47 -2.30 5.96
C ALA A 154 3.53 -3.16 6.83
N PRO A 155 2.95 -4.25 6.28
CA PRO A 155 1.87 -4.99 6.91
C PRO A 155 2.28 -5.72 8.21
N GLU A 156 3.57 -5.90 8.45
CA GLU A 156 4.13 -6.54 9.64
C GLU A 156 4.49 -5.53 10.73
N ALA A 157 4.37 -4.23 10.45
CA ALA A 157 4.69 -3.17 11.39
C ALA A 157 3.82 -3.24 12.66
N ASP A 158 4.47 -2.93 13.78
CA ASP A 158 3.80 -2.85 15.07
C ASP A 158 3.11 -1.48 15.22
N ALA A 159 1.88 -1.51 15.75
CA ALA A 159 1.16 -0.30 16.14
C ALA A 159 0.93 -0.32 17.66
N ASP A 160 1.45 0.70 18.36
CA ASP A 160 1.19 0.95 19.78
C ASP A 160 1.39 -0.28 20.69
N GLY A 161 2.45 -1.07 20.43
CA GLY A 161 2.77 -2.28 21.19
C GLY A 161 1.92 -3.51 20.84
N THR A 162 1.11 -3.42 19.78
CA THR A 162 0.36 -4.55 19.21
C THR A 162 1.10 -5.04 17.97
N GLY A 163 1.59 -6.28 18.06
CA GLY A 163 2.31 -6.96 16.98
C GLY A 163 1.49 -7.06 15.69
N GLY A 164 2.05 -6.68 14.55
CA GLY A 164 1.46 -6.96 13.22
C GLY A 164 0.12 -6.27 12.92
N ALA A 165 -0.12 -5.09 13.48
CA ALA A 165 -1.26 -4.26 13.13
C ALA A 165 -1.12 -3.65 11.71
N GLY A 166 0.12 -3.49 11.24
CA GLY A 166 0.49 -2.95 9.96
C GLY A 166 0.54 -1.43 9.93
N ALA A 167 1.36 -0.90 9.02
CA ALA A 167 1.56 0.52 8.80
C ALA A 167 1.58 0.88 7.31
N VAL A 168 1.40 2.17 7.04
CA VAL A 168 1.64 2.79 5.74
C VAL A 168 2.54 3.99 5.92
N TYR A 169 3.66 3.98 5.22
CA TYR A 169 4.60 5.07 5.15
C TYR A 169 4.26 5.96 3.97
N VAL A 170 4.12 7.25 4.22
CA VAL A 170 3.76 8.25 3.21
C VAL A 170 4.97 9.13 2.96
N PHE A 171 5.41 9.19 1.72
CA PHE A 171 6.50 10.02 1.25
C PHE A 171 5.95 11.18 0.41
N ARG A 172 6.61 12.32 0.53
CA ARG A 172 6.28 13.53 -0.24
C ARG A 172 7.51 14.02 -1.00
N ASN A 173 7.31 14.38 -2.27
CA ASN A 173 8.31 15.11 -3.03
C ASN A 173 8.42 16.55 -2.49
N THR A 174 9.62 16.95 -2.08
CA THR A 174 9.93 18.28 -1.55
C THR A 174 10.69 19.16 -2.54
N GLY A 175 10.94 18.65 -3.74
CA GLY A 175 11.58 19.34 -4.86
C GLY A 175 12.54 18.42 -5.61
N GLY A 176 12.44 18.39 -6.95
CA GLY A 176 13.28 17.54 -7.79
C GLY A 176 13.11 16.05 -7.46
N ASN A 177 14.22 15.39 -7.15
CA ASN A 177 14.26 13.97 -6.75
C ASN A 177 14.31 13.78 -5.23
N ASN A 178 13.98 14.81 -4.45
CA ASN A 178 14.04 14.74 -2.99
C ASN A 178 12.69 14.30 -2.39
N TRP A 179 12.64 13.06 -1.93
CA TRP A 179 11.47 12.46 -1.30
C TRP A 179 11.70 12.27 0.19
N THR A 180 10.81 12.81 1.02
CA THR A 180 10.93 12.73 2.48
C THR A 180 9.72 12.03 3.07
N GLN A 181 9.89 11.24 4.13
CA GLN A 181 8.77 10.69 4.87
C GLN A 181 7.95 11.83 5.50
N ALA A 182 6.68 11.92 5.12
CA ALA A 182 5.74 12.93 5.61
C ALA A 182 4.83 12.41 6.71
N ALA A 183 4.55 11.10 6.73
CA ALA A 183 3.75 10.46 7.78
C ALA A 183 4.01 8.95 7.86
N ARG A 184 3.74 8.38 9.03
CA ARG A 184 3.50 6.95 9.26
C ARG A 184 2.07 6.80 9.76
N LEU A 185 1.26 6.04 9.03
CA LEU A 185 -0.13 5.75 9.38
C LEU A 185 -0.19 4.33 9.92
N THR A 186 -0.69 4.14 11.13
CA THR A 186 -0.82 2.82 11.75
C THR A 186 -2.25 2.31 11.71
N GLY A 187 -2.41 0.99 11.63
CA GLY A 187 -3.67 0.33 11.96
C GLY A 187 -4.06 0.59 13.41
N SER A 188 -5.36 0.53 13.70
CA SER A 188 -5.86 0.61 15.08
C SER A 188 -5.78 -0.76 15.76
N ALA A 189 -5.87 -0.84 17.09
CA ALA A 189 -5.93 -2.12 17.81
C ALA A 189 -7.11 -3.02 17.38
N ALA A 190 -8.14 -2.48 16.71
CA ALA A 190 -9.22 -3.26 16.11
C ALA A 190 -8.82 -3.97 14.80
N ASP A 191 -7.67 -3.59 14.23
CA ASP A 191 -7.06 -4.15 13.02
C ASP A 191 -5.97 -5.19 13.34
N SER A 192 -5.83 -5.62 14.61
CA SER A 192 -4.77 -6.51 15.13
C SER A 192 -4.80 -7.96 14.60
N SER A 193 -5.38 -8.17 13.43
CA SER A 193 -5.32 -9.41 12.65
C SER A 193 -5.48 -9.13 11.15
N ALA A 194 -5.26 -7.89 10.71
CA ALA A 194 -5.75 -7.37 9.44
C ALA A 194 -4.73 -6.48 8.69
N ALA A 195 -3.43 -6.81 8.72
CA ALA A 195 -2.38 -6.37 7.79
C ALA A 195 -2.65 -5.00 7.12
N PHE A 196 -2.79 -3.94 7.94
CA PHE A 196 -3.02 -2.60 7.41
C PHE A 196 -1.84 -2.21 6.52
N GLY A 197 -2.13 -1.62 5.36
CA GLY A 197 -1.11 -1.37 4.34
C GLY A 197 -0.85 -2.55 3.39
N GLY A 198 -1.45 -3.72 3.61
CA GLY A 198 -1.35 -4.86 2.68
C GLY A 198 -1.92 -4.59 1.27
N ALA A 199 -2.79 -3.58 1.11
CA ALA A 199 -3.21 -3.06 -0.19
C ALA A 199 -3.42 -1.54 -0.11
N ILE A 200 -2.92 -0.82 -1.10
CA ILE A 200 -3.05 0.64 -1.19
C ILE A 200 -3.49 1.00 -2.61
N ASP A 201 -4.41 1.96 -2.73
CA ASP A 201 -4.84 2.51 -4.02
C ASP A 201 -4.84 4.04 -3.96
N TYR A 202 -4.53 4.70 -5.06
CA TYR A 202 -4.57 6.16 -5.18
C TYR A 202 -5.84 6.61 -5.89
N ARG A 203 -6.60 7.51 -5.27
CA ARG A 203 -7.81 8.09 -5.87
C ARG A 203 -7.86 9.60 -5.68
N GLY A 204 -7.62 10.35 -6.76
CA GLY A 204 -7.91 11.79 -6.86
C GLY A 204 -7.28 12.64 -5.75
N GLY A 205 -6.00 12.44 -5.44
CA GLY A 205 -5.25 13.19 -4.43
C GLY A 205 -5.17 12.53 -3.05
N ALA A 206 -5.78 11.36 -2.85
CA ALA A 206 -5.70 10.62 -1.60
C ALA A 206 -5.29 9.17 -1.84
N ALA A 207 -4.24 8.72 -1.15
CA ALA A 207 -3.95 7.29 -1.00
C ALA A 207 -4.95 6.69 0.02
N ARG A 208 -5.49 5.51 -0.29
CA ARG A 208 -6.36 4.73 0.60
C ARG A 208 -5.74 3.37 0.80
N ALA A 209 -5.39 3.06 2.05
CA ALA A 209 -5.02 1.72 2.45
C ALA A 209 -6.28 0.93 2.81
N ARG A 210 -6.32 -0.34 2.42
CA ARG A 210 -7.45 -1.23 2.70
C ARG A 210 -6.96 -2.57 3.20
N ARG A 211 -7.82 -3.20 4.01
CA ARG A 211 -7.77 -4.61 4.35
C ARG A 211 -7.85 -5.47 3.07
N SER A 212 -7.03 -6.50 2.98
CA SER A 212 -7.23 -7.59 2.01
C SER A 212 -8.49 -8.39 2.38
N GLY A 213 -9.51 -8.35 1.51
CA GLY A 213 -10.70 -9.20 1.58
C GLY A 213 -11.86 -8.73 2.49
N ARG A 214 -12.67 -7.77 1.99
CA ARG A 214 -14.16 -7.69 2.00
C ARG A 214 -14.64 -6.22 1.97
N ARG A 215 -15.79 -6.02 1.29
CA ARG A 215 -16.38 -4.73 0.87
C ARG A 215 -16.37 -3.68 1.98
N GLY A 216 -15.77 -2.52 1.67
CA GLY A 216 -15.47 -1.46 2.62
C GLY A 216 -16.69 -0.67 3.10
N VAL A 217 -16.65 -0.30 4.38
CA VAL A 217 -17.45 0.77 4.98
C VAL A 217 -16.61 2.06 4.92
N PRO A 218 -17.17 3.22 4.56
CA PRO A 218 -16.42 4.47 4.49
C PRO A 218 -16.07 5.01 5.88
N LEU A 219 -14.78 5.26 6.14
CA LEU A 219 -14.31 6.00 7.31
C LEU A 219 -14.64 7.50 7.15
N HIS A 220 -15.37 8.06 8.12
CA HIS A 220 -15.55 9.51 8.27
C HIS A 220 -14.34 10.11 8.98
N ALA A 221 -13.95 11.32 8.58
CA ALA A 221 -12.85 12.08 9.19
C ALA A 221 -13.17 12.44 10.67
N PRO A 222 -12.16 12.58 11.55
CA PRO A 222 -12.37 12.87 12.95
C PRO A 222 -12.83 14.33 13.15
N GLY A 223 -14.14 14.49 13.36
CA GLY A 223 -14.72 15.69 13.96
C GLY A 223 -14.57 15.63 15.49
N ARG A 224 -14.15 16.76 16.07
CA ARG A 224 -13.94 17.02 17.50
C ARG A 224 -14.95 16.28 18.41
N TYR A 225 -14.45 15.37 19.25
CA TYR A 225 -15.22 14.84 20.38
C TYR A 225 -15.20 15.90 21.50
N VAL A 226 -16.24 16.73 21.52
CA VAL A 226 -16.58 17.54 22.70
C VAL A 226 -17.56 16.70 23.51
N ASP A 227 -17.18 16.38 24.74
CA ASP A 227 -18.02 15.74 25.74
C ASP A 227 -19.28 16.60 26.00
N GLY A 228 -20.45 15.96 25.94
CA GLY A 228 -21.75 16.60 26.05
C GLY A 228 -22.87 15.58 25.91
N GLY A 229 -23.32 15.04 27.04
CA GLY A 229 -24.24 13.92 27.10
C GLY A 229 -25.70 14.18 26.69
N GLY A 230 -26.46 13.07 26.73
CA GLY A 230 -27.90 13.07 26.99
C GLY A 230 -28.80 12.74 25.80
N HIS A 231 -29.00 11.44 25.52
CA HIS A 231 -30.27 10.87 25.04
C HIS A 231 -30.29 9.40 25.50
N ASP A 232 -30.87 9.11 26.66
CA ASP A 232 -32.28 8.69 26.81
C ASP A 232 -32.55 7.31 26.19
N GLU A 233 -32.07 6.26 26.87
CA GLU A 233 -32.64 4.92 26.75
C GLU A 233 -33.22 4.50 28.10
N GLY A 234 -34.54 4.52 28.18
CA GLY A 234 -35.26 3.92 29.30
C GLY A 234 -35.35 2.39 29.16
N PRO A 235 -35.38 1.66 30.28
CA PRO A 235 -36.03 0.36 30.33
C PRO A 235 -37.31 0.43 31.16
N ARG A 236 -38.41 -0.02 30.56
CA ARG A 236 -39.66 -0.34 31.25
C ARG A 236 -39.40 -1.49 32.25
N ARG A 237 -39.75 -1.29 33.53
CA ARG A 237 -40.65 -2.20 34.28
C ARG A 237 -41.06 -1.59 35.63
N ARG A 238 -42.37 -1.63 35.87
CA ARG A 238 -43.09 -1.25 37.08
C ARG A 238 -42.65 -2.10 38.28
N LEU A 239 -42.53 -1.50 39.47
CA LEU A 239 -43.30 -1.92 40.66
C LEU A 239 -43.18 -0.87 41.80
N LEU A 240 -44.35 -0.40 42.24
CA LEU A 240 -44.77 0.02 43.60
C LEU A 240 -43.71 0.43 44.64
N GLY A 241 -43.84 1.64 45.20
CA GLY A 241 -43.21 1.95 46.49
C GLY A 241 -43.32 3.42 46.91
N ARG A 242 -44.17 3.68 47.89
CA ARG A 242 -44.50 4.98 48.46
C ARG A 242 -43.35 5.61 49.27
N LEU A 243 -43.38 6.96 49.29
CA LEU A 243 -43.21 7.87 50.45
C LEU A 243 -41.80 8.31 50.91
N ARG A 244 -41.75 9.65 51.03
CA ARG A 244 -41.10 10.52 52.04
C ARG A 244 -39.71 11.08 51.77
N SER A 245 -39.72 12.41 51.70
CA SER A 245 -38.69 13.34 52.17
C SER A 245 -37.93 12.82 53.39
N ASP A 246 -36.62 13.06 53.43
CA ASP A 246 -36.07 13.83 54.54
C ASP A 246 -34.69 14.44 54.25
N ARG A 247 -34.53 15.61 54.87
CA ARG A 247 -33.46 16.58 54.87
C ARG A 247 -32.61 16.33 56.13
N LEU A 248 -31.27 16.28 56.04
CA LEU A 248 -30.30 16.49 57.16
C LEU A 248 -28.90 16.71 56.51
N ARG A 249 -28.34 17.91 56.34
CA ARG A 249 -27.62 18.82 57.27
C ARG A 249 -26.53 18.20 58.17
N HIS A 250 -25.29 18.70 57.95
CA HIS A 250 -24.16 18.94 58.89
C HIS A 250 -23.47 17.70 59.51
N VAL A 251 -22.15 17.61 59.74
CA VAL A 251 -21.13 18.48 60.39
C VAL A 251 -19.74 17.99 59.90
N GLY A 252 -18.73 18.80 59.52
CA GLY A 252 -17.73 19.38 60.42
C GLY A 252 -16.30 19.36 59.81
N GLU A 253 -15.71 20.55 59.68
CA GLU A 253 -14.28 20.89 59.41
C GLU A 253 -13.39 20.67 60.68
N PRO A 254 -12.10 21.10 60.79
CA PRO A 254 -10.89 21.03 59.94
C PRO A 254 -9.59 20.71 60.77
N ALA A 255 -8.40 21.10 60.26
CA ALA A 255 -7.10 21.37 60.94
C ALA A 255 -6.15 20.15 61.20
N ARG A 256 -4.81 20.22 61.17
CA ARG A 256 -3.83 21.33 61.13
C ARG A 256 -2.39 20.83 60.80
N ARG A 257 -1.55 21.80 60.42
CA ARG A 257 -0.10 21.86 60.12
C ARG A 257 0.88 21.33 61.20
N ALA A 258 2.09 20.94 60.77
CA ALA A 258 3.44 21.40 61.21
C ALA A 258 4.49 20.64 60.35
N ARG A 259 5.47 21.17 59.60
CA ARG A 259 6.49 22.26 59.67
C ARG A 259 7.57 22.04 60.74
N LEU A 260 8.82 21.91 60.25
CA LEU A 260 10.15 22.38 60.72
C LEU A 260 11.17 21.22 60.81
N HIS A 261 12.50 21.35 60.62
CA HIS A 261 13.43 22.25 59.91
C HIS A 261 14.86 21.81 60.33
N ARG A 262 15.86 21.87 59.42
CA ARG A 262 17.34 21.94 59.64
C ARG A 262 18.02 20.70 60.27
N GLY A 263 19.26 20.33 59.96
CA GLY A 263 20.40 21.04 59.33
C GLY A 263 21.56 20.08 58.97
N PRO A 264 22.80 20.57 58.76
CA PRO A 264 23.74 20.11 57.70
C PRO A 264 24.91 19.18 58.13
N LEU A 265 25.66 18.72 57.10
CA LEU A 265 26.92 17.93 57.08
C LEU A 265 28.05 18.47 57.97
N PRO A 266 29.06 17.64 58.32
CA PRO A 266 30.34 17.69 57.58
C PRO A 266 31.10 16.34 57.48
N GLY A 267 32.06 16.27 56.54
CA GLY A 267 33.06 15.19 56.43
C GLY A 267 33.45 14.88 55.00
#